data_AF-A0A7C1ZMY5-F1
#
_entry.id   AF-A0A7C1ZMY5-F1
#
_cell.length_a   1.000
_cell.length_b   1.000
_cell.length_c   1.000
_cell.angle_alpha   90.00
_cell.angle_beta   90.00
_cell.angle_gamma   90.00
#
_symmetry.space_group_name_H-M   'P 1'
#
loop_
_entity.id
_entity.type
_entity.pdbx_description
1 polymer ?
#
loop_
_entity_poly.entity_id
_entity_poly.type
_entity_poly.pdbx_seq_one_letter_code
_entity_poly.pdbx_strand_id
1 'polypeptide(L)'
;MADAFIEALSYKLRTSGVVPGGEAGGGEFILQTFGAEKVTTRVWPSKTVLLESDDMRGLGGDYESASFQGSNLKTEDGDFSFSGQAQLPPDFIDENEIPGA
;
A
#
# COMPACT_ATOMS: atom_id res chain seq x y z
N MET A 1 -15.84 17.36 8.47
CA MET A 1 -15.71 15.93 8.83
C MET A 1 -14.50 15.40 8.08
N ALA A 2 -13.61 14.63 8.72
CA ALA A 2 -12.59 13.91 7.96
C ALA A 2 -13.27 12.78 7.19
N ASP A 3 -12.99 12.65 5.90
CA ASP A 3 -13.55 11.56 5.09
C ASP A 3 -13.05 10.22 5.66
N ALA A 4 -13.98 9.31 5.95
CA ALA A 4 -13.65 7.99 6.43
C ALA A 4 -12.88 7.21 5.35
N PHE A 5 -11.77 6.60 5.75
CA PHE A 5 -11.01 5.69 4.90
C PHE A 5 -10.75 4.37 5.62
N ILE A 6 -10.51 3.35 4.80
CA ILE A 6 -10.04 2.04 5.23
C ILE A 6 -8.54 2.01 4.97
N GLU A 7 -7.77 1.61 5.98
CA GLU A 7 -6.33 1.39 5.81
C GLU A 7 -6.09 -0.07 5.44
N ALA A 8 -5.54 -0.27 4.24
CA ALA A 8 -5.12 -1.57 3.73
C ALA A 8 -3.60 -1.66 3.78
N LEU A 9 -3.08 -2.70 4.43
CA LEU A 9 -1.65 -2.97 4.55
C LEU A 9 -1.28 -4.14 3.65
N SER A 10 -0.25 -3.94 2.82
CA SER A 10 0.35 -5.00 2.01
C SER A 10 1.80 -5.18 2.41
N TYR A 11 2.24 -6.43 2.53
CA TYR A 11 3.61 -6.77 2.90
C TYR A 11 4.24 -7.59 1.77
N LYS A 12 5.36 -7.12 1.23
CA LYS A 12 6.11 -7.81 0.20
C LYS A 12 7.46 -8.25 0.74
N LEU A 13 7.65 -9.57 0.87
CA LEU A 13 8.91 -10.14 1.32
C LEU A 13 10.04 -9.76 0.37
N ARG A 14 11.17 -9.37 0.96
CA ARG A 14 12.41 -9.11 0.23
C ARG A 14 13.28 -10.35 0.36
N THR A 15 13.31 -11.17 -0.69
CA THR A 15 14.13 -12.38 -0.74
C THR A 15 15.32 -12.18 -1.68
N SER A 16 16.45 -12.85 -1.41
CA SER A 16 17.43 -13.08 -2.47
C SER A 16 16.87 -14.06 -3.51
N GLY A 17 17.61 -14.23 -4.60
CA GLY A 17 17.45 -15.42 -5.45
C GLY A 17 17.57 -16.70 -4.62
N VAL A 18 16.90 -17.75 -5.09
CA VAL A 18 16.91 -19.06 -4.45
C VAL A 18 18.34 -19.61 -4.42
N VAL A 19 18.84 -19.96 -3.23
CA VAL A 19 20.15 -20.59 -3.08
C VAL A 19 19.95 -22.09 -2.87
N PRO A 20 20.63 -22.96 -3.64
CA PRO A 20 20.59 -24.40 -3.39
C PRO A 20 21.14 -24.70 -1.99
N GLY A 21 20.33 -25.37 -1.17
CA GLY A 21 20.52 -25.57 0.26
C GLY A 21 21.33 -26.79 0.66
N GLY A 22 22.08 -27.40 -0.27
CA GLY A 22 22.84 -28.62 0.02
C GLY A 22 23.85 -28.98 -1.06
N GLU A 23 24.63 -30.03 -0.82
CA GLU A 23 25.56 -30.61 -1.80
C GLU A 23 24.86 -30.84 -3.15
N ALA A 24 25.60 -30.60 -4.24
CA ALA A 24 25.09 -30.66 -5.62
C ALA A 24 24.25 -31.93 -5.87
N GLY A 25 22.92 -31.77 -5.89
CA GLY A 25 21.96 -32.87 -6.10
C GLY A 25 20.84 -32.97 -5.07
N GLY A 26 20.91 -32.28 -3.93
CA GLY A 26 19.81 -32.18 -2.96
C GLY A 26 18.77 -31.13 -3.40
N GLY A 27 17.52 -31.53 -3.61
CA GLY A 27 16.41 -30.66 -4.05
C GLY A 27 15.89 -29.69 -2.99
N GLU A 28 16.73 -29.31 -2.02
CA GLU A 28 16.39 -28.41 -0.94
C GLU A 28 16.87 -27.00 -1.28
N PHE A 29 16.01 -26.00 -1.05
CA PHE A 29 16.25 -24.62 -1.42
C PHE A 29 16.10 -23.73 -0.19
N ILE A 30 17.08 -22.87 0.04
CA ILE A 30 17.02 -21.88 1.12
C ILE A 30 16.54 -20.56 0.51
N LEU A 31 15.41 -20.07 1.02
CA LEU A 31 14.95 -18.70 0.82
C LEU A 31 15.57 -17.84 1.91
N GLN A 32 16.50 -16.96 1.52
CA GLN A 32 17.03 -15.93 2.42
C GLN A 32 16.19 -14.66 2.28
N THR A 33 15.58 -14.24 3.37
CA THR A 33 14.75 -13.05 3.52
C THR A 33 15.52 -11.95 4.26
N PHE A 34 15.24 -10.69 3.95
CA PHE A 34 15.88 -9.51 4.56
C PHE A 34 14.82 -8.50 5.01
N GLY A 35 13.72 -9.01 5.59
CA GLY A 35 12.55 -8.20 5.94
C GLY A 35 11.55 -8.04 4.79
N ALA A 36 10.69 -7.04 4.93
CA ALA A 36 9.62 -6.76 3.97
C ALA A 36 9.49 -5.28 3.64
N GLU A 37 8.89 -5.03 2.48
CA GLU A 37 8.34 -3.73 2.12
C GLU A 37 6.88 -3.69 2.57
N LYS A 38 6.56 -2.79 3.50
CA LYS A 38 5.21 -2.49 3.96
C LYS A 38 4.65 -1.33 3.13
N VAL A 39 3.57 -1.60 2.42
CA VAL A 39 2.83 -0.60 1.65
C VAL A 39 1.52 -0.31 2.37
N THR A 40 1.29 0.97 2.64
CA THR A 40 0.02 1.45 3.23
C THR A 40 -0.82 2.12 2.16
N THR A 41 -2.02 1.58 1.95
CA THR A 41 -3.01 2.13 1.01
C THR A 41 -4.23 2.59 1.77
N ARG A 42 -4.59 3.86 1.64
CA ARG A 42 -5.84 4.41 2.15
C ARG A 42 -6.89 4.32 1.07
N VAL A 43 -8.02 3.70 1.38
CA VAL A 43 -9.16 3.52 0.47
C VAL A 43 -10.34 4.32 0.98
N TRP A 44 -10.86 5.22 0.15
CA TRP A 44 -12.05 6.01 0.43
C TRP A 44 -13.24 5.43 -0.36
N PRO A 45 -14.25 4.87 0.32
CA PRO A 45 -15.47 4.41 -0.33
C PRO A 45 -16.32 5.57 -0.87
N SER A 46 -16.28 6.71 -0.19
CA SER A 46 -16.97 7.94 -0.59
C SER A 46 -16.17 9.14 -0.06
N LYS A 47 -15.82 10.05 -0.96
CA LYS A 47 -15.01 11.24 -0.70
C LYS A 47 -15.57 12.40 -1.53
N THR A 48 -15.73 13.59 -0.95
CA THR A 48 -16.21 14.77 -1.70
C THR A 48 -15.06 15.70 -2.11
N VAL A 49 -13.95 15.67 -1.37
CA VAL A 49 -12.75 16.46 -1.65
C VAL A 49 -11.65 15.53 -2.15
N LEU A 50 -11.04 15.81 -3.29
CA LEU A 50 -9.93 15.01 -3.82
C LEU A 50 -8.59 15.48 -3.27
N LEU A 51 -7.57 14.61 -3.33
CA LEU A 51 -6.19 15.00 -3.05
C LEU A 51 -5.70 15.97 -4.11
N GLU A 52 -4.98 16.99 -3.67
CA GLU A 52 -4.34 18.00 -4.50
C GLU A 52 -2.90 17.61 -4.83
N SER A 53 -2.25 18.38 -5.70
CA SER A 53 -0.85 18.12 -6.06
C SER A 53 0.09 18.27 -4.85
N ASP A 54 -0.21 19.21 -3.95
CA ASP A 54 0.58 19.46 -2.74
C ASP A 54 0.50 18.30 -1.72
N ASP A 55 -0.52 17.45 -1.82
CA ASP A 55 -0.62 16.22 -1.02
C ASP A 55 0.33 15.11 -1.51
N MET A 56 0.91 15.26 -2.71
CA MET A 56 1.85 14.31 -3.26
C MET A 56 3.28 14.57 -2.77
N ARG A 57 4.04 13.51 -2.54
CA ARG A 57 5.42 13.56 -2.04
C ARG A 57 6.34 14.43 -2.88
N GLY A 58 6.11 14.53 -4.18
CA GLY A 58 6.89 15.41 -5.07
C GLY A 58 6.80 16.89 -4.72
N LEU A 59 5.76 17.30 -3.99
CA LEU A 59 5.50 18.70 -3.59
C LEU A 59 5.44 18.88 -2.06
N GLY A 60 5.88 17.88 -1.29
CA GLY A 60 5.98 17.97 0.17
C GLY A 60 4.84 17.30 0.95
N GLY A 61 3.90 16.65 0.28
CA GLY A 61 2.88 15.84 0.93
C GLY A 61 3.30 14.40 1.21
N ASP A 62 2.34 13.59 1.64
CA ASP A 62 2.59 12.24 2.16
C ASP A 62 2.33 11.10 1.15
N TYR A 63 1.67 11.39 0.03
CA TYR A 63 1.23 10.34 -0.90
C TYR A 63 2.20 10.15 -2.06
N GLU A 64 2.50 8.89 -2.38
CA GLU A 64 3.30 8.54 -3.56
C GLU A 64 2.43 8.47 -4.82
N SER A 65 1.21 7.95 -4.67
CA SER A 65 0.25 7.86 -5.77
C SER A 65 -1.18 7.93 -5.27
N ALA A 66 -2.09 8.35 -6.14
CA ALA A 66 -3.51 8.33 -5.88
C ALA A 66 -4.32 8.05 -7.16
N SER A 67 -5.45 7.37 -6.99
CA SER A 67 -6.38 7.05 -8.07
C SER A 67 -7.81 7.20 -7.54
N PHE A 68 -8.57 8.10 -8.16
CA PHE A 68 -9.96 8.35 -7.82
C PHE A 68 -10.84 8.24 -9.06
N GLN A 69 -12.06 7.77 -8.84
CA GLN A 69 -13.08 7.62 -9.86
C GLN A 69 -14.34 8.32 -9.37
N GLY A 70 -14.94 9.11 -10.26
CA GLY A 70 -16.24 9.72 -9.99
C GLY A 70 -17.29 8.62 -9.87
N SER A 71 -18.00 8.59 -8.75
CA SER A 71 -19.19 7.77 -8.60
C SER A 71 -20.39 8.52 -9.17
N ASN A 72 -21.28 7.80 -9.87
CA ASN A 72 -22.57 8.34 -10.31
C ASN A 72 -23.54 8.58 -9.13
N LEU A 73 -23.13 8.19 -7.92
CA LEU A 73 -23.85 8.40 -6.67
C LEU A 73 -23.59 9.83 -6.19
N LYS A 74 -24.66 10.59 -6.04
CA LYS A 74 -24.63 11.85 -5.29
C LYS A 74 -24.68 11.54 -3.79
N THR A 75 -23.99 12.33 -2.98
CA THR A 75 -24.18 12.30 -1.53
C THR A 75 -25.62 12.68 -1.18
N GLU A 76 -26.05 12.46 0.06
CA GLU A 76 -27.38 12.90 0.52
C GLU A 76 -27.60 14.42 0.32
N ASP A 77 -26.50 15.19 0.34
CA ASP A 77 -26.48 16.64 0.10
C ASP A 77 -26.47 17.03 -1.39
N GLY A 78 -26.41 16.06 -2.31
CA GLY A 78 -26.45 16.28 -3.76
C GLY A 78 -25.09 16.53 -4.42
N ASP A 79 -23.99 16.45 -3.66
CA ASP A 79 -22.62 16.61 -4.17
C ASP A 79 -22.13 15.34 -4.87
N PHE A 80 -21.15 15.51 -5.76
CA PHE A 80 -20.48 14.38 -6.41
C PHE A 80 -19.63 13.61 -5.38
N SER A 81 -19.84 12.29 -5.32
CA SER A 81 -18.99 11.39 -4.54
C SER A 81 -17.91 10.78 -5.43
N PHE A 82 -16.71 10.68 -4.90
CA PHE A 82 -15.59 9.96 -5.48
C PHE A 82 -15.28 8.75 -4.63
N SER A 83 -14.92 7.65 -5.27
CA SER A 83 -14.32 6.50 -4.62
C SER A 83 -12.91 6.32 -5.17
N GLY A 84 -11.99 5.86 -4.33
CA GLY A 84 -10.61 5.75 -4.75
C GLY A 84 -9.67 5.35 -3.65
N GLN A 85 -8.40 5.40 -3.97
CA GLN A 85 -7.33 5.02 -3.06
C GLN A 85 -6.08 5.87 -3.28
N ALA A 86 -5.28 5.99 -2.25
CA ALA A 86 -3.97 6.61 -2.30
C ALA A 86 -2.97 5.78 -1.50
N GLN A 87 -1.76 5.74 -2.00
CA GLN A 87 -0.69 4.94 -1.44
C GLN A 87 0.34 5.85 -0.80
N LEU A 88 0.71 5.53 0.45
CA LEU A 88 1.87 6.13 1.10
C LEU A 88 3.16 5.45 0.62
N PRO A 89 4.30 6.14 0.68
CA PRO A 89 5.58 5.54 0.41
C PRO A 89 5.79 4.24 1.20
N PRO A 90 6.47 3.26 0.61
CA PRO A 90 6.76 2.02 1.30
C PRO A 90 7.71 2.24 2.48
N ASP A 91 7.44 1.54 3.57
CA ASP A 91 8.34 1.40 4.72
C ASP A 91 9.07 0.06 4.65
N PHE A 92 10.37 0.05 4.98
CA PHE A 92 11.13 -1.19 5.11
C PHE A 92 11.10 -1.64 6.56
N ILE A 93 10.57 -2.84 6.78
CA ILE A 93 10.40 -3.43 8.11
C ILE A 93 11.17 -4.74 8.24
N ASP A 94 11.54 -5.07 9.46
CA ASP A 94 12.17 -6.36 9.78
C ASP A 94 11.14 -7.50 9.75
N GLU A 95 11.62 -8.74 9.66
CA GLU A 95 10.73 -9.92 9.53
C GLU A 95 9.81 -10.13 10.72
N ASN A 96 10.26 -9.77 11.92
CA ASN A 96 9.49 -9.87 13.17
C ASN A 96 8.31 -8.89 13.24
N GLU A 97 8.26 -7.91 12.33
CA GLU A 97 7.17 -6.93 12.22
C GLU A 97 6.10 -7.37 11.21
N ILE A 98 6.31 -8.48 10.50
CA ILE A 98 5.38 -9.02 9.51
C ILE A 98 4.31 -9.86 10.24
N PRO A 99 3.01 -9.53 10.13
CA PRO A 99 1.97 -10.33 10.75
C PRO A 99 1.95 -11.76 10.20
N GLY A 100 2.16 -12.74 11.09
CA GLY A 100 2.10 -14.18 10.75
C GLY A 100 3.41 -14.79 10.23
N ALA A 101 4.54 -14.06 10.30
CA ALA A 101 5.89 -14.63 10.15
C ALA A 101 6.32 -15.44 11.39
#